data_AF-A0A435IZI7-F1
#
_entry.id   AF-A0A435IZI7-F1
#
_cell.length_a   1.000
_cell.length_b   1.000
_cell.length_c   1.000
_cell.angle_alpha   90.00
_cell.angle_beta   90.00
_cell.angle_gamma   90.00
#
_symmetry.space_group_name_H-M   'P 1'
#
loop_
_entity.id
_entity.type
_entity.pdbx_description
1 polymer ?
#
loop_
_entity_poly.entity_id
_entity_poly.type
_entity_poly.pdbx_seq_one_letter_code
_entity_poly.pdbx_strand_id
1 'polypeptide(L)'
;MQFIVIEDFTGCDRKEIYRRFRDRGRLKPDELLVHHSWIAADMSRCFLLVEADDVTLLQRWVIEWADLVEFEIIPVATNKDMAEALSGHL
;
A
#
# COMPACT_ATOMS: atom_id res chain seq x y z
N MET A 1 -1.33 -5.07 11.80
CA MET A 1 -0.70 -6.01 10.84
C MET A 1 0.08 -5.24 9.78
N GLN A 2 1.14 -5.81 9.20
CA GLN A 2 1.94 -5.14 8.16
C GLN A 2 1.63 -5.69 6.77
N PHE A 3 1.69 -4.80 5.78
CA PHE A 3 1.43 -5.10 4.38
C PHE A 3 2.47 -4.42 3.51
N ILE A 4 2.95 -5.12 2.50
CA ILE A 4 3.50 -4.47 1.32
C ILE A 4 2.34 -4.18 0.38
N VAL A 5 2.22 -2.92 -0.01
CA VAL A 5 1.26 -2.48 -1.03
C VAL A 5 2.04 -2.02 -2.25
N ILE A 6 1.65 -2.52 -3.41
CA ILE A 6 2.19 -2.09 -4.71
C ILE A 6 1.03 -1.46 -5.47
N GLU A 7 1.20 -0.19 -5.80
CA GLU A 7 0.29 0.55 -6.67
C GLU A 7 0.87 0.53 -8.09
N ASP A 8 0.10 0.09 -9.07
CA ASP A 8 0.45 0.11 -10.49
C ASP A 8 -0.36 1.20 -11.22
N PHE A 9 0.36 2.11 -11.86
CA PHE A 9 -0.18 3.25 -12.60
C PHE A 9 -0.07 3.05 -14.12
N THR A 10 0.26 1.84 -14.57
CA THR A 10 0.43 1.50 -15.98
C THR A 10 -0.90 1.61 -16.72
N GLY A 11 -0.92 2.36 -17.82
CA GLY A 11 -2.13 2.58 -18.62
C GLY A 11 -3.02 3.73 -18.15
N CYS A 12 -2.67 4.39 -17.04
CA CYS A 12 -3.41 5.54 -16.51
C CYS A 12 -2.66 6.87 -16.76
N ASP A 13 -3.39 7.99 -16.81
CA ASP A 13 -2.75 9.31 -16.82
C ASP A 13 -2.22 9.63 -15.42
N ARG A 14 -0.90 9.45 -15.25
CA ARG A 14 -0.20 9.73 -13.99
C ARG A 14 -0.42 11.16 -13.51
N LYS A 15 -0.60 12.13 -14.41
CA LYS A 15 -0.86 13.52 -14.00
C LYS A 15 -2.18 13.66 -13.25
N GLU A 16 -3.17 12.81 -13.56
CA GLU A 16 -4.44 12.77 -12.82
C GLU A 16 -4.22 12.27 -11.38
N ILE A 17 -3.42 11.21 -11.22
CA ILE A 17 -3.06 10.66 -9.91
C ILE A 17 -2.42 11.75 -9.03
N TYR A 18 -1.39 12.43 -9.54
CA TYR A 18 -0.73 13.51 -8.80
C TYR A 18 -1.64 14.70 -8.53
N ARG A 19 -2.59 15.01 -9.43
CA ARG A 19 -3.57 16.09 -9.21
C ARG A 19 -4.52 15.74 -8.08
N ARG A 20 -5.13 14.55 -8.13
CA ARG A 20 -6.01 14.04 -7.06
C ARG A 20 -5.27 13.97 -5.74
N PHE A 21 -4.02 13.50 -5.74
CA PHE A 21 -3.19 13.42 -4.54
C PHE A 21 -2.91 14.80 -3.95
N ARG A 22 -2.55 15.78 -4.77
CA ARG A 22 -2.35 17.17 -4.32
C ARG A 22 -3.61 17.76 -3.71
N ASP A 23 -4.77 17.49 -4.30
CA ASP A 23 -6.04 18.14 -3.94
C ASP A 23 -6.77 17.43 -2.79
N ARG A 24 -6.64 16.11 -2.68
CA ARG A 24 -7.38 15.26 -1.70
C ARG A 24 -6.47 14.45 -0.78
N GLY A 25 -5.15 14.57 -0.91
CA GLY A 25 -4.19 13.76 -0.18
C GLY A 25 -4.25 12.29 -0.57
N ARG A 26 -3.89 11.41 0.36
CA ARG A 26 -3.88 9.95 0.15
C ARG A 26 -5.26 9.31 0.08
N LEU A 27 -6.31 9.96 0.57
CA LEU A 27 -7.64 9.36 0.73
C LEU A 27 -7.63 8.02 1.50
N LYS A 28 -6.63 7.82 2.35
CA LYS A 28 -6.59 6.71 3.29
C LYS A 28 -7.37 7.07 4.56
N PRO A 29 -7.98 6.10 5.25
CA PRO A 29 -8.40 6.28 6.64
C PRO A 29 -7.24 6.74 7.53
N ASP A 30 -7.52 7.46 8.62
CA ASP A 30 -6.49 7.96 9.54
C ASP A 30 -5.76 6.80 10.24
N GLU A 31 -6.50 5.73 10.52
CA GLU A 31 -6.04 4.50 11.19
C GLU A 31 -5.10 3.66 10.32
N LEU A 32 -5.09 3.85 9.00
CA LEU A 32 -4.17 3.17 8.09
C LEU A 32 -2.83 3.92 8.08
N LEU A 33 -1.76 3.32 8.59
CA LEU A 33 -0.46 3.98 8.69
C LEU A 33 0.40 3.62 7.47
N VAL A 34 1.02 4.63 6.85
CA VAL A 34 2.00 4.43 5.78
C VAL A 34 3.36 4.77 6.35
N HIS A 35 4.18 3.74 6.62
CA HIS A 35 5.52 3.91 7.17
C HIS A 35 6.49 4.42 6.13
N HIS A 36 6.40 3.85 4.93
CA HIS A 36 7.26 4.20 3.80
C HIS A 36 6.50 4.16 2.48
N SER A 37 6.96 4.98 1.53
CA SER A 37 6.37 5.12 0.20
C SER A 37 7.46 5.51 -0.78
N TRP A 38 7.69 4.67 -1.78
CA TRP A 38 8.73 4.86 -2.78
C TRP A 38 8.13 4.78 -4.18
N ILE A 39 8.35 5.83 -4.98
CA ILE A 39 7.95 5.85 -6.38
C ILE A 39 9.06 5.28 -7.26
N ALA A 40 8.71 4.40 -8.21
CA ALA A 40 9.64 3.97 -9.25
C ALA A 40 10.13 5.17 -10.08
N ALA A 41 11.36 5.11 -10.58
CA ALA A 41 11.98 6.22 -11.31
C ALA A 41 11.22 6.62 -12.59
N ASP A 42 10.55 5.66 -13.22
CA ASP A 42 9.70 5.85 -14.40
C ASP A 42 8.26 6.25 -14.05
N MET A 43 7.96 6.41 -12.76
CA MET A 43 6.66 6.75 -12.19
C MET A 43 5.55 5.73 -12.52
N SER A 44 5.90 4.49 -12.89
CA SER A 44 4.90 3.47 -13.23
C SER A 44 4.30 2.80 -12.00
N ARG A 45 5.04 2.74 -10.89
CA ARG A 45 4.64 2.03 -9.67
C ARG A 45 5.02 2.78 -8.40
N CYS A 46 4.24 2.59 -7.34
CA CYS A 46 4.59 2.99 -5.99
C CYS A 46 4.63 1.75 -5.07
N PHE A 47 5.65 1.67 -4.22
CA PHE A 47 5.86 0.60 -3.25
C PHE A 47 5.69 1.18 -1.86
N LEU A 48 4.86 0.56 -1.03
CA LEU A 48 4.54 1.07 0.30
C LEU A 48 4.67 -0.03 1.35
N LEU A 49 5.19 0.36 2.51
CA LEU A 49 5.03 -0.41 3.74
C LEU A 49 3.88 0.22 4.53
N VAL A 50 2.81 -0.55 4.69
CA VAL A 50 1.56 -0.10 5.30
C VAL A 50 1.28 -0.93 6.55
N GLU A 51 0.74 -0.29 7.58
CA GLU A 51 0.24 -0.95 8.77
C GLU A 51 -1.25 -0.65 8.96
N ALA A 52 -2.01 -1.69 9.23
CA ALA A 52 -3.44 -1.61 9.52
C ALA A 52 -3.84 -2.75 10.46
N ASP A 53 -4.74 -2.46 11.39
CA ASP A 53 -5.31 -3.46 12.31
C ASP A 53 -6.53 -4.18 11.71
N ASP A 54 -7.09 -3.62 10.64
CA ASP A 54 -8.23 -4.18 9.91
C ASP A 54 -8.00 -4.05 8.40
N VAL A 55 -8.14 -5.17 7.67
CA VAL A 55 -8.03 -5.23 6.22
C VAL A 55 -9.08 -4.37 5.50
N THR A 56 -10.22 -4.10 6.14
CA THR A 56 -11.26 -3.23 5.54
C THR A 56 -10.78 -1.78 5.37
N LEU A 57 -9.80 -1.33 6.16
CA LEU A 57 -9.17 -0.01 5.99
C LEU A 57 -8.42 0.10 4.66
N LEU A 58 -7.74 -0.98 4.25
CA LEU A 58 -7.08 -1.06 2.94
C LEU A 58 -8.13 -1.03 1.82
N GLN A 59 -9.23 -1.77 1.94
CA GLN A 59 -10.30 -1.80 0.93
C GLN A 59 -10.97 -0.43 0.75
N ARG A 60 -11.20 0.29 1.87
CA ARG A 60 -11.69 1.68 1.86
C ARG A 60 -10.72 2.63 1.18
N TRP A 61 -9.42 2.42 1.34
CA TRP A 61 -8.43 3.22 0.64
C TRP A 61 -8.39 2.87 -0.86
N VAL A 62 -8.42 1.58 -1.22
CA VAL A 62 -8.41 1.11 -2.61
C VAL A 62 -9.58 1.67 -3.41
N ILE A 63 -10.81 1.67 -2.86
CA ILE A 63 -11.98 2.13 -3.63
C ILE A 63 -11.93 3.61 -4.01
N GLU A 64 -11.19 4.44 -3.27
CA GLU A 64 -10.98 5.87 -3.59
C GLU A 64 -10.04 6.09 -4.80
N TRP A 65 -9.31 5.05 -5.21
CA TRP A 65 -8.30 5.10 -6.26
C TRP A 65 -8.49 4.05 -7.37
N ALA A 66 -9.44 3.13 -7.22
CA ALA A 66 -9.63 1.99 -8.13
C ALA A 66 -9.96 2.38 -9.59
N ASP A 67 -10.30 3.64 -9.86
CA ASP A 67 -10.48 4.18 -11.21
C ASP A 67 -9.16 4.58 -11.91
N LEU A 68 -8.06 4.70 -11.16
CA LEU A 68 -6.77 5.19 -11.65
C LEU A 68 -5.56 4.32 -11.28
N VAL A 69 -5.73 3.41 -10.32
CA VAL A 69 -4.63 2.66 -9.71
C VAL A 69 -5.06 1.22 -9.51
N GLU A 70 -4.23 0.30 -9.99
CA GLU A 70 -4.34 -1.13 -9.67
C GLU A 70 -3.50 -1.43 -8.42
N PHE A 71 -3.98 -2.33 -7.56
CA PHE A 71 -3.36 -2.61 -6.26
C PHE A 71 -2.99 -4.09 -6.10
N GLU A 72 -1.77 -4.35 -5.65
CA GLU A 72 -1.34 -5.62 -5.06
C GLU A 72 -1.09 -5.41 -3.57
N ILE A 73 -1.74 -6.23 -2.72
CA ILE A 73 -1.66 -6.11 -1.26
C ILE A 73 -1.19 -7.44 -0.69
N ILE A 74 0.01 -7.43 -0.12
CA ILE A 74 0.72 -8.62 0.35
C ILE A 74 0.83 -8.53 1.88
N PRO A 75 0.16 -9.39 2.66
CA PRO A 75 0.40 -9.45 4.10
C PRO A 75 1.82 -9.94 4.36
N VAL A 76 2.53 -9.28 5.28
CA VAL A 76 3.91 -9.61 5.63
C VAL A 76 4.09 -9.73 7.14
N ALA A 77 5.07 -10.53 7.54
CA ALA A 77 5.54 -10.65 8.91
C ALA A 77 7.01 -10.20 8.97
N THR A 78 7.45 -9.75 10.15
CA THR A 78 8.87 -9.46 10.32
C THR A 78 9.68 -10.76 10.36
N ASN A 79 10.97 -10.69 10.03
CA ASN A 79 11.86 -11.84 10.17
C ASN A 79 11.90 -12.38 11.61
N LYS A 80 11.75 -11.50 12.61
CA LYS A 80 11.70 -11.89 14.02
C LYS A 80 10.47 -12.74 14.31
N ASP A 81 9.28 -12.27 13.91
CA ASP A 81 8.03 -12.98 14.18
C ASP A 81 8.00 -14.32 13.44
N MET A 82 8.53 -14.37 12.21
CA MET A 82 8.63 -15.61 11.45
C MET A 82 9.59 -16.61 12.09
N ALA A 83 10.75 -16.16 12.56
CA ALA A 83 11.70 -17.02 13.25
C ALA A 83 11.12 -17.57 14.58
N GLU A 84 10.40 -16.73 15.33
CA GLU A 84 9.71 -17.14 16.56
C GLU A 84 8.60 -18.15 16.27
N ALA A 85 7.77 -17.91 15.25
CA ALA A 85 6.70 -18.83 14.85
C ALA A 85 7.22 -20.21 14.39
N LEU A 86 8.42 -20.25 13.80
CA LEU A 86 9.04 -21.49 13.33
C LEU A 86 9.99 -22.15 14.32
N SER A 87 10.24 -21.58 15.51
CA SER A 87 11.27 -22.08 16.42
C SER A 87 11.02 -23.49 16.94
N GLY A 88 9.77 -23.97 16.91
CA GLY A 88 9.42 -25.36 17.24
C GLY A 88 9.53 -26.34 16.06
N HIS A 89 9.80 -25.84 14.86
CA HIS A 89 9.87 -26.60 13.61
C HIS A 89 11.28 -26.67 13.00
N LEU A 90 12.24 -25.89 13.52
CA LEU A 90 13.64 -25.81 13.11
C LEU A 90 14.55 -26.34 14.23
#